data_AF-A0A961GGE5-F1
#
_entry.id   AF-A0A961GGE5-F1
#
_cell.length_a   1.000
_cell.length_b   1.000
_cell.length_c   1.000
_cell.angle_alpha   90.00
_cell.angle_beta   90.00
_cell.angle_gamma   90.00
#
_symmetry.space_group_name_H-M   'P 1'
#
loop_
_entity.id
_entity.type
_entity.pdbx_description
1 polymer ?
#
loop_
_entity_poly.entity_id
_entity_poly.type
_entity_poly.pdbx_seq_one_letter_code
_entity_poly.pdbx_strand_id
1 'polypeptide(L)'
;NVVFVWRRDGRLTLSTSRLTGTILEGITRDTLLGLARSDSVQDVRGSPLHFDAVVEEPTSIDDIVRGSLDGSLVEMFACGTAAVIAPIGTLVHGGEPVTVGDGQPGPVTIALRESLLALQYGRAADPHGWLQPTTAILNSHGIELPV
;
A
#
# COMPACT_ATOMS: atom_id res chain seq x y z
N ASN A 1 -6.98 2.19 -6.28
CA ASN A 1 -5.75 2.56 -7.01
C ASN A 1 -4.80 1.37 -7.04
N VAL A 2 -3.81 1.34 -7.95
CA VAL A 2 -2.80 0.27 -8.01
C VAL A 2 -1.43 0.85 -7.68
N VAL A 3 -0.62 0.09 -6.94
CA VAL A 3 0.72 0.45 -6.49
C VAL A 3 1.66 -0.69 -6.85
N PHE A 4 2.88 -0.33 -7.21
CA PHE A 4 3.95 -1.22 -7.66
C PHE A 4 5.16 -1.04 -6.75
N VAL A 5 5.82 -2.14 -6.41
CA VAL A 5 7.07 -2.14 -5.66
C VAL A 5 8.16 -2.65 -6.59
N TRP A 6 9.10 -1.78 -6.91
CA TRP A 6 10.23 -2.09 -7.78
C TRP A 6 11.51 -2.28 -6.97
N ARG A 7 12.39 -3.13 -7.46
CA ARG A 7 13.79 -3.20 -7.06
C ARG A 7 14.66 -2.60 -8.16
N ARG A 8 15.18 -1.39 -7.91
CA ARG A 8 16.06 -0.64 -8.82
C ARG A 8 17.42 -0.52 -8.13
N ASP A 9 18.49 -1.02 -8.76
CA ASP A 9 19.86 -1.02 -8.20
C ASP A 9 19.95 -1.59 -6.77
N GLY A 10 19.18 -2.65 -6.49
CA GLY A 10 19.11 -3.28 -5.17
C GLY A 10 18.27 -2.53 -4.13
N ARG A 11 17.67 -1.39 -4.48
CA ARG A 11 16.88 -0.54 -3.60
C ARG A 11 15.40 -0.58 -3.96
N LEU A 12 14.54 -0.31 -2.97
CA LEU A 12 13.09 -0.30 -3.16
C LEU A 12 12.61 1.04 -3.71
N THR A 13 11.74 0.99 -4.72
CA THR A 13 10.99 2.15 -5.21
C THR A 13 9.51 1.81 -5.18
N LEU A 14 8.71 2.64 -4.49
CA LEU A 14 7.25 2.55 -4.53
C LEU A 14 6.75 3.44 -5.68
N SER A 15 5.95 2.90 -6.60
CA SER A 15 5.35 3.69 -7.66
C SER A 15 3.83 3.50 -7.79
N THR A 16 3.15 4.51 -8.30
CA THR A 16 1.73 4.46 -8.65
C THR A 16 1.43 5.47 -9.75
N SER A 17 0.36 5.27 -10.53
CA SER A 17 -0.02 6.17 -11.62
C SER A 17 -0.21 7.62 -11.13
N ARG A 18 0.25 8.59 -11.92
CA ARG A 18 -0.04 10.03 -11.70
C ARG A 18 -1.55 10.30 -11.76
N LEU A 19 -1.98 11.33 -11.03
CA LEU A 19 -3.34 11.84 -11.09
C LEU A 19 -3.50 12.72 -12.33
N THR A 20 -3.97 12.12 -13.43
CA THR A 20 -4.18 12.79 -14.73
C THR A 20 -5.66 13.09 -15.02
N GLY A 21 -6.53 13.00 -14.01
CA GLY A 21 -7.98 13.16 -14.13
C GLY A 21 -8.76 11.89 -14.52
N THR A 22 -8.09 10.83 -14.97
CA THR A 22 -8.70 9.51 -15.24
C THR A 22 -8.54 8.53 -14.07
N ILE A 23 -7.69 8.89 -13.09
CA ILE A 23 -7.42 8.10 -11.89
C ILE A 23 -8.08 8.81 -10.71
N LEU A 24 -8.96 8.11 -9.99
CA LEU A 24 -9.57 8.62 -8.78
C LEU A 24 -8.50 8.89 -7.73
N GLU A 25 -8.59 10.05 -7.06
CA GLU A 25 -7.71 10.48 -5.97
C GLU A 25 -8.05 9.73 -4.68
N GLY A 26 -7.67 8.45 -4.61
CA GLY A 26 -8.00 7.60 -3.47
C GLY A 26 -7.25 7.99 -2.20
N ILE A 27 -7.96 8.30 -1.11
CA ILE A 27 -7.35 8.62 0.19
C ILE A 27 -6.42 7.51 0.69
N THR A 28 -6.80 6.24 0.55
CA THR A 28 -5.92 5.12 0.93
C THR A 28 -4.59 5.13 0.17
N ARG A 29 -4.59 5.50 -1.12
CA ARG A 29 -3.35 5.66 -1.90
C ARG A 29 -2.51 6.77 -1.30
N ASP A 30 -3.09 7.94 -1.10
CA ASP A 30 -2.39 9.12 -0.57
C ASP A 30 -1.74 8.83 0.79
N THR A 31 -2.51 8.23 1.70
CA THR A 31 -2.03 7.77 3.02
C THR A 31 -0.84 6.81 2.90
N LEU A 32 -0.89 5.83 2.00
CA LEU A 32 0.20 4.86 1.81
C LEU A 32 1.46 5.52 1.25
N LEU A 33 1.33 6.48 0.32
CA LEU A 33 2.47 7.26 -0.17
C LEU A 33 3.07 8.11 0.95
N GLY A 34 2.23 8.70 1.81
CA GLY A 34 2.67 9.44 3.00
C GLY A 34 3.50 8.57 3.94
N LEU A 35 2.98 7.40 4.32
CA LEU A 35 3.67 6.44 5.19
C LEU A 35 5.01 5.98 4.60
N ALA A 36 5.04 5.69 3.29
CA ALA A 36 6.27 5.28 2.61
C ALA A 36 7.32 6.41 2.55
N ARG A 37 6.89 7.67 2.46
CA ARG A 37 7.77 8.85 2.45
C ARG A 37 8.28 9.24 3.85
N SER A 38 7.56 8.87 4.91
CA SER A 38 7.89 9.26 6.29
C SER A 38 8.80 8.27 7.02
N ASP A 39 9.33 7.25 6.33
CA ASP A 39 10.11 6.14 6.90
C ASP A 39 9.44 5.50 8.14
N SER A 40 8.11 5.58 8.23
CA SER A 40 7.34 5.11 9.39
C SER A 40 6.87 3.66 9.24
N VAL A 41 7.19 3.03 8.11
CA VAL A 41 6.84 1.64 7.82
C VAL A 41 7.90 0.73 8.43
N GLN A 42 7.46 -0.26 9.19
CA GLN A 42 8.32 -1.31 9.72
C GLN A 42 8.01 -2.63 9.03
N ASP A 43 9.06 -3.40 8.77
CA ASP A 43 8.89 -4.77 8.31
C ASP A 43 8.28 -5.67 9.40
N VAL A 44 7.97 -6.91 9.04
CA VAL A 44 7.36 -7.89 9.96
C VAL A 44 8.24 -8.26 11.17
N ARG A 45 9.52 -7.83 11.19
CA ARG A 45 10.46 -8.02 12.29
C ARG A 45 10.65 -6.74 13.13
N GLY A 46 9.93 -5.66 12.80
CA GLY A 46 10.04 -4.36 13.45
C GLY A 46 11.24 -3.52 12.98
N SER A 47 11.93 -3.93 11.91
CA SER A 47 13.02 -3.15 11.33
C SER A 47 12.46 -2.07 10.40
N PRO A 48 13.03 -0.85 10.35
CA PRO A 48 12.59 0.18 9.41
C PRO A 48 12.65 -0.32 7.96
N LEU A 49 11.55 -0.18 7.23
CA LEU A 49 11.48 -0.42 5.81
C LEU A 49 11.70 0.90 5.07
N HIS A 50 12.79 0.99 4.32
CA HIS A 50 13.16 2.21 3.59
C HIS A 50 12.86 2.09 2.09
N PHE A 51 12.28 3.16 1.54
CA PHE A 51 12.11 3.34 0.11
C PHE A 51 13.09 4.41 -0.37
N ASP A 52 13.92 4.07 -1.36
CA ASP A 52 14.83 5.05 -1.97
C ASP A 52 14.06 6.12 -2.76
N ALA A 53 12.90 5.74 -3.31
CA ALA A 53 12.01 6.66 -3.97
C ALA A 53 10.53 6.25 -3.82
N VAL A 54 9.66 7.26 -3.71
CA VAL A 54 8.20 7.12 -3.77
C VAL A 54 7.69 8.03 -4.87
N VAL A 55 7.42 7.45 -6.04
CA VAL A 55 7.16 8.19 -7.29
C VAL A 55 5.72 8.01 -7.78
N GLU A 56 5.16 9.09 -8.30
CA GLU A 56 3.89 9.03 -9.03
C GLU A 56 4.25 9.16 -10.50
N GLU A 57 4.16 8.06 -11.26
CA GLU A 57 4.58 7.98 -12.67
C GLU A 57 3.68 7.05 -13.47
N PRO A 58 3.48 7.29 -14.79
CA PRO A 58 2.81 6.31 -15.64
C PRO A 58 3.56 4.97 -15.61
N THR A 59 2.82 3.87 -15.56
CA THR A 59 3.37 2.51 -15.63
C THR A 59 2.64 1.78 -16.75
N SER A 60 3.37 1.35 -17.78
CA SER A 60 2.77 0.62 -18.91
C SER A 60 2.62 -0.87 -18.58
N ILE A 61 1.73 -1.56 -19.31
CA ILE A 61 1.61 -3.01 -19.17
C ILE A 61 2.90 -3.73 -19.57
N ASP A 62 3.62 -3.20 -20.56
CA ASP A 62 4.91 -3.75 -21.01
C ASP A 62 5.97 -3.66 -19.91
N ASP A 63 5.97 -2.57 -19.14
CA ASP A 63 6.88 -2.42 -17.99
C ASP A 63 6.53 -3.40 -16.87
N ILE A 64 5.24 -3.60 -16.60
CA ILE A 64 4.77 -4.59 -15.61
C ILE A 64 5.20 -5.99 -16.03
N VAL A 65 4.93 -6.38 -17.28
CA VAL A 65 5.29 -7.70 -17.80
C VAL A 65 6.80 -7.91 -17.78
N ARG A 66 7.57 -6.95 -18.29
CA ARG A 66 9.05 -7.02 -18.27
C ARG A 66 9.57 -7.12 -16.85
N GLY A 67 9.08 -6.26 -15.96
CA GLY A 67 9.48 -6.23 -14.56
C GLY A 67 9.18 -7.52 -13.80
N SER A 68 8.03 -8.14 -14.09
CA SER A 68 7.70 -9.46 -13.53
C SER A 68 8.64 -10.54 -14.04
N LEU A 69 9.03 -10.51 -15.31
CA LEU A 69 9.91 -11.51 -15.92
C LEU A 69 11.38 -11.37 -15.51
N ASP A 70 11.88 -10.14 -15.37
CA ASP A 70 13.26 -9.87 -14.96
C ASP A 70 13.46 -9.75 -13.44
N GLY A 71 12.36 -9.79 -12.68
CA GLY A 71 12.36 -9.73 -11.21
C GLY A 71 12.56 -8.33 -10.63
N SER A 72 12.55 -7.28 -11.45
CA SER A 72 12.61 -5.90 -10.99
C SER A 72 11.28 -5.40 -10.44
N LEU A 73 10.13 -5.96 -10.85
CA LEU A 73 8.84 -5.78 -10.18
C LEU A 73 8.69 -6.88 -9.11
N VAL A 74 8.84 -6.49 -7.85
CA VAL A 74 8.88 -7.46 -6.75
C VAL A 74 7.52 -7.69 -6.09
N GLU A 75 6.68 -6.66 -6.04
CA GLU A 75 5.33 -6.74 -5.47
C GLU A 75 4.38 -5.78 -6.20
N MET A 76 3.09 -6.12 -6.20
CA MET A 76 2.04 -5.27 -6.76
C MET A 76 0.77 -5.44 -5.94
N PHE A 77 0.05 -4.34 -5.69
CA PHE A 77 -1.19 -4.40 -4.92
C PHE A 77 -2.17 -3.29 -5.30
N ALA A 78 -3.45 -3.58 -5.12
CA ALA A 78 -4.50 -2.57 -5.14
C ALA A 78 -4.72 -2.01 -3.73
N CYS A 79 -5.15 -0.76 -3.64
CA CYS A 79 -5.53 -0.11 -2.38
C CYS A 79 -6.82 0.68 -2.51
N GLY A 80 -7.54 0.79 -1.39
CA GLY A 80 -8.80 1.50 -1.25
C GLY A 80 -9.48 1.15 0.07
N THR A 81 -10.43 1.98 0.51
CA THR A 81 -11.04 1.90 1.84
C THR A 81 -11.59 0.53 2.19
N ALA A 82 -12.24 -0.16 1.25
CA ALA A 82 -12.90 -1.43 1.51
C ALA A 82 -11.95 -2.58 1.89
N ALA A 83 -10.81 -2.68 1.21
CA ALA A 83 -9.85 -3.79 1.39
C ALA A 83 -8.56 -3.35 2.09
N VAL A 84 -8.36 -2.04 2.28
CA VAL A 84 -7.12 -1.40 2.70
C VAL A 84 -6.01 -1.62 1.66
N ILE A 85 -5.47 -2.83 1.60
CA ILE A 85 -4.54 -3.33 0.59
C ILE A 85 -4.97 -4.73 0.15
N ALA A 86 -5.06 -4.95 -1.15
CA ALA A 86 -5.31 -6.23 -1.79
C ALA A 86 -4.09 -6.62 -2.66
N PRO A 87 -3.28 -7.62 -2.26
CA PRO A 87 -2.13 -8.09 -3.02
C PRO A 87 -2.54 -8.62 -4.41
N ILE A 88 -1.67 -8.43 -5.40
CA ILE A 88 -1.86 -8.97 -6.76
C ILE A 88 -0.67 -9.87 -7.09
N GLY A 89 -0.89 -11.19 -7.03
CA GLY A 89 0.13 -12.20 -7.32
C GLY A 89 0.25 -12.58 -8.79
N THR A 90 -0.80 -12.39 -9.58
CA THR A 90 -0.82 -12.75 -11.01
C THR A 90 -1.70 -11.77 -11.78
N LEU A 91 -1.26 -11.39 -12.98
CA LEU A 91 -2.09 -10.74 -14.00
C LEU A 91 -2.13 -11.60 -15.26
N VAL A 92 -3.13 -11.41 -16.11
CA VAL A 92 -3.22 -12.10 -17.41
C VAL A 92 -2.96 -11.09 -18.52
N HIS A 93 -1.99 -11.36 -19.39
CA HIS A 93 -1.65 -10.52 -20.52
C HIS A 93 -1.51 -11.37 -21.79
N GLY A 94 -2.23 -11.01 -22.86
CA GLY A 94 -2.21 -11.78 -24.10
C GLY A 94 -2.73 -13.23 -23.97
N GLY A 95 -3.50 -13.53 -22.92
CA GLY A 95 -3.97 -14.89 -22.61
C GLY A 95 -3.02 -15.69 -21.70
N GLU A 96 -1.83 -15.18 -21.43
CA GLU A 96 -0.82 -15.86 -20.61
C GLU A 96 -0.78 -15.27 -19.18
N PRO A 97 -0.63 -16.12 -18.15
CA PRO A 97 -0.45 -15.65 -16.78
C PRO A 97 0.97 -15.10 -16.59
N VAL A 98 1.05 -13.91 -16.02
CA VAL A 98 2.29 -13.26 -15.59
C VAL A 98 2.26 -13.16 -14.07
N THR A 99 3.16 -13.88 -13.42
CA THR A 99 3.28 -13.91 -11.95
C THR A 99 4.14 -12.73 -11.50
N VAL A 100 3.72 -12.05 -10.42
CA VAL A 100 4.49 -10.98 -9.78
C VAL A 100 5.19 -11.57 -8.56
N GLY A 101 6.51 -11.39 -8.46
CA GLY A 101 7.30 -11.98 -7.38
C GLY A 101 7.17 -13.50 -7.35
N ASP A 102 6.74 -14.06 -6.22
CA ASP A 102 6.43 -15.48 -6.02
C ASP A 102 4.91 -15.78 -6.09
N GLY A 103 4.10 -14.80 -6.49
CA GLY A 103 2.64 -14.90 -6.52
C GLY A 103 1.96 -14.77 -5.16
N GLN A 104 2.72 -14.54 -4.08
CA GLN A 104 2.20 -14.32 -2.74
C GLN A 104 2.34 -12.86 -2.30
N PRO A 105 1.62 -12.42 -1.25
CA PRO A 105 1.83 -11.11 -0.66
C PRO A 105 3.26 -10.98 -0.12
N GLY A 106 4.03 -10.05 -0.68
CA GLY A 106 5.39 -9.81 -0.25
C GLY A 106 5.52 -8.97 1.03
N PRO A 107 6.74 -8.86 1.57
CA PRO A 107 6.99 -8.17 2.84
C PRO A 107 6.62 -6.69 2.82
N VAL A 108 6.79 -5.98 1.69
CA VAL A 108 6.46 -4.55 1.59
C VAL A 108 4.95 -4.34 1.67
N THR A 109 4.19 -5.15 0.95
CA THR A 109 2.72 -5.14 0.92
C THR A 109 2.15 -5.39 2.31
N ILE A 110 2.69 -6.39 3.02
CA ILE A 110 2.29 -6.71 4.40
C ILE A 110 2.65 -5.55 5.35
N ALA A 111 3.88 -5.04 5.28
CA ALA A 111 4.35 -3.95 6.15
C ALA A 111 3.50 -2.68 6.00
N LEU A 112 3.19 -2.28 4.77
CA LEU A 112 2.33 -1.13 4.49
C LEU A 112 0.90 -1.33 5.00
N ARG A 113 0.35 -2.53 4.82
CA ARG A 113 -0.99 -2.88 5.32
C ARG A 113 -1.05 -2.79 6.83
N GLU A 114 -0.10 -3.42 7.52
CA GLU A 114 -0.06 -3.42 8.99
C GLU A 114 0.19 -2.02 9.56
N SER A 115 1.04 -1.22 8.91
CA SER A 115 1.28 0.18 9.31
C SER A 115 0.00 1.02 9.21
N LEU A 116 -0.73 0.90 8.10
CA LEU A 116 -2.00 1.60 7.91
C LEU A 116 -3.06 1.13 8.91
N LEU A 117 -3.19 -0.18 9.14
CA LEU A 117 -4.13 -0.70 10.13
C LEU A 117 -3.75 -0.27 11.55
N ALA A 118 -2.47 -0.32 11.91
CA ALA A 118 -2.01 0.14 13.22
C ALA A 118 -2.37 1.61 13.44
N LEU A 119 -2.22 2.46 12.41
CA LEU A 119 -2.68 3.83 12.46
C LEU A 119 -4.21 3.93 12.60
N GLN A 120 -4.98 3.25 11.75
CA GLN A 120 -6.45 3.28 11.78
C GLN A 120 -7.06 2.81 13.10
N TYR A 121 -6.44 1.83 13.76
CA TYR A 121 -6.86 1.33 15.06
C TYR A 121 -6.24 2.09 16.25
N GLY A 122 -5.52 3.20 16.01
CA GLY A 122 -4.90 4.01 17.08
C GLY A 122 -3.77 3.30 17.83
N ARG A 123 -3.17 2.26 17.23
CA ARG A 123 -2.02 1.52 17.78
C ARG A 123 -0.67 2.14 17.39
N ALA A 124 -0.66 3.03 16.40
CA ALA A 124 0.51 3.81 16.00
C ALA A 124 0.25 5.32 16.23
N ALA A 125 1.33 6.09 16.34
CA ALA A 125 1.23 7.54 16.39
C ALA A 125 0.65 8.09 15.08
N ASP A 126 -0.17 9.14 15.20
CA ASP A 126 -0.76 9.84 14.06
C ASP A 126 -0.18 11.26 13.94
N PRO A 127 1.06 11.41 13.46
CA PRO A 127 1.70 12.72 13.35
C PRO A 127 1.02 13.63 12.32
N HIS A 128 0.20 13.07 11.43
CA HIS A 128 -0.50 13.80 10.38
C HIS A 128 -1.93 14.21 10.77
N GLY A 129 -2.43 13.76 11.93
CA GLY A 129 -3.78 14.06 12.38
C GLY A 129 -4.87 13.53 11.45
N TRP A 130 -4.66 12.35 10.84
CA TRP A 130 -5.64 11.71 9.97
C TRP A 130 -6.81 11.08 10.72
N LEU A 131 -6.62 10.71 11.99
CA LEU A 131 -7.67 10.14 12.82
C LEU A 131 -8.51 11.26 13.44
N GLN A 132 -9.82 11.19 13.22
CA GLN A 132 -10.79 12.03 13.91
C GLN A 132 -11.50 11.21 14.99
N PRO A 133 -11.26 11.46 16.28
CA PRO A 133 -11.99 10.79 17.35
C PRO A 133 -13.48 11.11 17.24
N THR A 134 -14.31 10.07 17.24
CA THR A 134 -15.76 10.25 17.34
C THR A 134 -16.16 10.19 18.81
N THR A 135 -17.05 11.08 19.22
CA THR A 135 -17.66 10.99 20.56
C THR A 135 -18.65 9.84 20.53
N ALA A 136 -18.49 8.86 21.42
CA ALA A 136 -19.55 7.90 21.68
C ALA A 136 -20.76 8.67 22.23
N ILE A 137 -21.83 8.77 21.44
CA ILE A 137 -23.12 9.17 22.00
C ILE A 137 -23.58 7.98 22.84
N LEU A 138 -23.32 8.04 24.14
CA LEU A 138 -23.97 7.16 25.10
C LEU A 138 -25.47 7.40 24.96
N ASN A 139 -26.17 6.44 24.36
CA ASN A 139 -27.61 6.34 24.48
C ASN A 139 -27.97 6.23 25.97
N SER A 140 -29.13 6.78 26.35
CA SER A 140 -29.64 6.91 27.73
C SER A 140 -29.79 5.59 28.51
N HIS A 141 -29.30 4.48 27.97
CA HIS A 141 -29.35 3.13 28.52
C HIS A 141 -27.97 2.55 28.90
N GLY A 142 -26.88 3.31 28.79
CA GLY A 142 -25.60 2.98 29.44
C GLY A 142 -24.94 1.68 28.97
N ILE A 143 -25.15 1.27 27.71
CA ILE A 143 -24.49 0.09 27.16
C ILE A 143 -23.21 0.54 26.44
N GLU A 144 -22.05 0.24 27.03
CA GLU A 144 -20.76 0.31 26.36
C GLU A 144 -20.68 -0.78 25.28
N LEU A 145 -20.39 -0.39 24.04
CA LEU A 145 -19.92 -1.34 23.02
C LEU A 145 -18.39 -1.42 23.11
N PRO A 146 -17.79 -2.62 23.08
CA PRO A 146 -16.35 -2.77 23.19
C PRO A 146 -15.67 -2.17 21.96
N VAL A 147 -14.60 -1.41 22.24
CA VAL A 147 -13.58 -1.02 21.25
C VAL A 147 -12.76 -2.22 20.80
#